data_AF-A0A523Y399-F1
#
_entry.id   AF-A0A523Y399-F1
#
_cell.length_a   1.000
_cell.length_b   1.000
_cell.length_c   1.000
_cell.angle_alpha   90.00
_cell.angle_beta   90.00
_cell.angle_gamma   90.00
#
_symmetry.space_group_name_H-M   'P 1'
#
loop_
_entity.id
_entity.type
_entity.pdbx_description
1 polymer ?
#
loop_
_entity_poly.entity_id
_entity_poly.type
_entity_poly.pdbx_seq_one_letter_code
_entity_poly.pdbx_strand_id
1 'polypeptide(L)' 'AIVEGKRVIVVDDLYTTGATLSSCAQALLEAGAVEVYGLTVGRAHGDIQ' A
#
# COMPACT_ATOMS: atom_id res chain seq x y z
N ALA A 1 -14.05 -8.49 10.03
CA ALA A 1 -12.75 -8.92 9.44
C ALA A 1 -11.57 -8.42 10.29
N ILE A 2 -10.33 -8.94 10.13
CA ILE A 2 -9.16 -8.55 10.96
C ILE A 2 -8.87 -7.04 10.95
N VAL A 3 -9.21 -6.36 9.85
CA VAL A 3 -8.88 -4.94 9.60
C VAL A 3 -10.07 -4.00 9.75
N GLU A 4 -11.25 -4.53 10.06
CA GLU A 4 -12.49 -3.76 10.15
C GLU A 4 -12.42 -2.70 11.25
N GLY A 5 -12.75 -1.46 10.90
CA GLY A 5 -12.69 -0.32 11.82
C GLY A 5 -11.27 0.19 12.13
N LYS A 6 -10.23 -0.34 11.48
CA LYS A 6 -8.82 0.01 11.76
C LYS A 6 -8.24 0.96 10.72
N ARG A 7 -7.27 1.77 11.15
CA ARG A 7 -6.33 2.46 10.24
C ARG A 7 -5.11 1.55 10.03
N VAL A 8 -4.74 1.31 8.78
CA VAL A 8 -3.72 0.32 8.40
C VAL A 8 -2.58 1.00 7.66
N ILE A 9 -1.34 0.58 7.95
CA ILE A 9 -0.16 0.87 7.14
C ILE A 9 0.23 -0.42 6.42
N VAL A 10 0.39 -0.33 5.10
CA VAL A 10 0.99 -1.39 4.27
C VAL A 10 2.45 -1.01 4.06
N VAL A 11 3.36 -1.89 4.50
CA VAL A 11 4.80 -1.69 4.36
C VAL A 11 5.31 -2.60 3.25
N ASP A 12 6.06 -2.03 2.31
CA ASP A 12 6.75 -2.73 1.24
C ASP A 12 8.19 -2.20 1.13
N ASP A 13 9.09 -2.90 0.44
CA ASP A 13 10.48 -2.45 0.30
C ASP A 13 10.63 -1.35 -0.77
N LEU A 14 9.95 -1.48 -1.90
CA LEU A 14 10.15 -0.65 -3.09
C LEU A 14 8.84 -0.21 -3.76
N TYR A 15 8.65 1.10 -3.90
CA TYR A 15 7.60 1.68 -4.72
C TYR A 15 8.04 1.83 -6.18
N THR A 16 7.36 1.17 -7.11
CA THR A 16 7.57 1.37 -8.56
C THR A 16 6.44 2.23 -9.14
N THR A 17 5.43 1.62 -9.76
CA THR A 17 4.22 2.29 -10.26
C THR A 17 3.16 2.48 -9.18
N GLY A 18 3.34 1.85 -8.02
CA GLY A 18 2.36 1.82 -6.94
C GLY A 18 1.24 0.79 -7.12
N ALA A 19 1.24 -0.01 -8.18
CA ALA A 19 0.17 -0.98 -8.45
C ALA A 19 -0.05 -1.97 -7.29
N THR A 20 1.02 -2.46 -6.66
CA THR A 20 0.95 -3.37 -5.50
C THR A 20 0.31 -2.69 -4.28
N LEU A 21 0.80 -1.51 -3.88
CA LEU A 21 0.23 -0.81 -2.73
C LEU A 21 -1.22 -0.40 -2.96
N SER A 22 -1.57 0.01 -4.19
CA SER A 22 -2.95 0.37 -4.55
C SER A 22 -3.89 -0.82 -4.49
N SER A 23 -3.49 -2.00 -4.97
CA SER A 23 -4.33 -3.20 -4.88
C SER A 23 -4.50 -3.68 -3.44
N CYS A 24 -3.44 -3.62 -2.63
CA CYS A 24 -3.52 -3.90 -1.20
C CYS A 24 -4.44 -2.91 -0.48
N ALA A 25 -4.32 -1.62 -0.76
CA ALA A 25 -5.18 -0.60 -0.16
C ALA A 25 -6.65 -0.83 -0.50
N GLN A 26 -6.96 -1.12 -1.78
CA GLN A 26 -8.32 -1.41 -2.21
C GLN A 26 -8.90 -2.61 -1.46
N ALA A 27 -8.18 -3.73 -1.41
CA ALA A 27 -8.63 -4.94 -0.71
C ALA A 27 -8.85 -4.71 0.80
N LEU A 28 -8.00 -3.89 1.44
CA LEU A 28 -8.12 -3.57 2.87
C LEU A 28 -9.31 -2.65 3.15
N LEU A 29 -9.57 -1.67 2.29
CA LEU A 29 -10.75 -0.80 2.38
C LEU A 29 -12.04 -1.61 2.18
N GLU A 30 -12.07 -2.50 1.19
CA GLU A 30 -13.20 -3.43 0.97
C GLU A 30 -13.42 -4.37 2.17
N ALA A 31 -12.36 -4.74 2.89
CA ALA A 31 -12.43 -5.51 4.13
C ALA A 31 -12.83 -4.68 5.37
N GLY A 32 -13.14 -3.39 5.21
CA GLY A 32 -13.66 -2.52 6.26
C GLY A 32 -12.62 -1.67 7.00
N ALA A 33 -11.41 -1.52 6.47
CA ALA A 33 -10.46 -0.56 7.02
C ALA A 33 -10.99 0.87 6.89
N VAL A 34 -10.73 1.71 7.89
CA VAL A 34 -11.14 3.13 7.92
C VAL A 34 -10.23 3.97 7.03
N GLU A 35 -8.95 3.61 6.97
CA GLU A 35 -7.94 4.33 6.22
C GLU A 35 -6.75 3.40 5.94
N VAL A 36 -6.12 3.56 4.78
CA VAL A 36 -4.93 2.78 4.41
C VAL A 36 -3.84 3.71 3.90
N TYR A 37 -2.65 3.57 4.48
CA TYR A 37 -1.44 4.26 4.06
C TYR A 37 -0.44 3.27 3.48
N GLY A 38 0.35 3.71 2.49
CA GLY A 38 1.50 2.96 1.98
C GLY A 38 2.82 3.55 2.47
N LEU A 39 3.73 2.70 2.96
CA LEU A 39 5.10 3.08 3.33
C LEU A 39 6.09 2.19 2.58
N THR A 40 7.09 2.82 1.95
CA THR A 40 8.18 2.09 1.28
C THR A 40 9.53 2.68 1.66
N VAL A 41 10.58 1.84 1.61
CA VAL A 41 11.95 2.28 1.91
C VAL A 41 12.57 2.99 0.71
N GLY A 42 12.26 2.54 -0.50
CA GLY A 42 12.76 3.13 -1.74
C GLY A 42 11.67 3.37 -2.78
N ARG A 43 11.97 4.22 -3.75
CA ARG A 43 11.17 4.39 -4.97
C ARG A 43 12.05 4.18 -6.19
N ALA A 44 11.64 3.28 -7.08
CA ALA A 44 12.28 3.15 -8.37
C ALA A 44 11.97 4.40 -9.21
N HIS A 45 13.02 5.11 -9.63
CA HIS A 45 12.96 6.05 -10.74
C HIS A 45 13.48 5.34 -11.99
N GLY A 46 12.85 5.61 -13.13
CA GLY A 46 13.25 5.05 -14.41
C GLY A 46 14.52 5.72 -14.92
N ASP A 47 15.66 5.47 -14.29
CA ASP A 47 16.96 5.73 -14.89
C ASP A 47 17.52 4.39 -15.38
N ILE A 48 17.15 4.05 -16.61
CA ILE A 48 17.99 3.18 -17.44
C ILE A 48 19.14 4.08 -17.92
N GLN A 49 20.29 4.00 -17.25
CA GLN A 49 21.59 4.20 -17.89
C GLN A 49 22.28 2.84 -17.97
#